data_AF-A0A349L372-F1
#
_entry.id   AF-A0A349L372-F1
#
_cell.length_a   1.000
_cell.length_b   1.000
_cell.length_c   1.000
_cell.angle_alpha   90.00
_cell.angle_beta   90.00
_cell.angle_gamma   90.00
#
_symmetry.space_group_name_H-M   'P 1'
#
loop_
_entity.id
_entity.type
_entity.pdbx_description
1 polymer ?
#
loop_
_entity_poly.entity_id
_entity_poly.type
_entity_poly.pdbx_seq_one_letter_code
_entity_poly.pdbx_strand_id
1 'polypeptide(L)'
;MSTPAPATIRNALTIDVEDYFQVSAFACHIARADWPLIECRVERNIERILALLAAAGIHATFFTLGWIAERYPAMVRRIVENGHELASHGYGHQRVSSQSMAEFARDVTFSKELLEQISGCEVLGYRAPSFSIGAANLWALDTLLAAGYRYSSSIYPIRHDHYGMPDAPRFASYPNGARGVLELPISTVRLWRRNLPAGGGGYFRLLPYAVSRWFLRRINSHDGQAGIFYFHPWEIDPGQPRPAGLGARTRFRHYLNLQRMEGRLGALTRDFRWGRMDRIFLGTA
;
A
#
# COMPACT_ATOMS: atom_id res chain seq x y z
N MET A 1 -17.82 -35.01 -18.18
CA MET A 1 -17.88 -33.99 -17.12
C MET A 1 -16.88 -32.91 -17.48
N SER A 2 -17.36 -31.71 -17.86
CA SER A 2 -16.48 -30.57 -18.15
C SER A 2 -15.79 -30.16 -16.85
N THR A 3 -14.46 -30.17 -16.82
CA THR A 3 -13.71 -29.46 -15.78
C THR A 3 -14.14 -27.99 -15.83
N PRO A 4 -14.51 -27.37 -14.70
CA PRO A 4 -14.76 -25.93 -14.68
C PRO A 4 -13.46 -25.24 -15.11
N ALA A 5 -13.57 -24.24 -16.00
CA ALA A 5 -12.44 -23.40 -16.35
C ALA A 5 -11.84 -22.84 -15.04
N PRO A 6 -10.50 -22.81 -14.88
CA PRO A 6 -9.90 -22.30 -13.67
C PRO A 6 -10.42 -20.88 -13.41
N ALA A 7 -10.92 -20.66 -12.19
CA ALA A 7 -11.44 -19.36 -11.79
C ALA A 7 -10.37 -18.29 -12.07
N THR A 8 -10.75 -17.23 -12.77
CA THR A 8 -9.78 -16.20 -13.17
C THR A 8 -9.35 -15.44 -11.91
N ILE A 9 -8.08 -15.57 -11.52
CA ILE A 9 -7.54 -14.94 -10.30
C ILE A 9 -7.68 -13.41 -10.41
N ARG A 10 -8.18 -12.79 -9.33
CA ARG A 10 -8.24 -11.34 -9.15
C ARG A 10 -7.14 -10.92 -8.19
N ASN A 11 -6.33 -9.96 -8.61
CA ASN A 11 -5.25 -9.35 -7.82
C ASN A 11 -5.79 -8.16 -7.01
N ALA A 12 -5.13 -7.81 -5.92
CA ALA A 12 -5.44 -6.60 -5.15
C ALA A 12 -4.62 -5.41 -5.65
N LEU A 13 -5.32 -4.34 -6.03
CA LEU A 13 -4.70 -3.05 -6.35
C LEU A 13 -4.85 -2.14 -5.14
N THR A 14 -3.74 -1.60 -4.67
CA THR A 14 -3.70 -0.81 -3.44
C THR A 14 -2.99 0.52 -3.68
N ILE A 15 -3.41 1.55 -2.97
CA ILE A 15 -2.87 2.91 -3.07
C ILE A 15 -2.55 3.38 -1.66
N ASP A 16 -1.30 3.75 -1.42
CA ASP A 16 -0.86 4.29 -0.14
C ASP A 16 -0.99 5.82 -0.22
N VAL A 17 -2.08 6.36 0.35
CA VAL A 17 -2.49 7.76 0.25
C VAL A 17 -1.67 8.62 1.21
N GLU A 18 -0.52 9.02 0.70
CA GLU A 18 0.41 9.98 1.24
C GLU A 18 0.85 10.94 0.13
N ASP A 19 1.37 12.10 0.52
CA ASP A 19 1.94 13.07 -0.42
C ASP A 19 3.48 13.00 -0.48
N TYR A 20 4.07 13.66 -1.48
CA TYR A 20 5.49 13.59 -1.79
C TYR A 20 6.40 13.94 -0.61
N PHE A 21 5.97 14.86 0.27
CA PHE A 21 6.75 15.32 1.42
C PHE A 21 6.63 14.40 2.64
N GLN A 22 5.68 13.46 2.64
CA GLN A 22 5.44 12.53 3.75
C GLN A 22 6.24 11.23 3.60
N VAL A 23 6.85 11.00 2.44
CA VAL A 23 7.66 9.80 2.19
C VAL A 23 8.80 9.69 3.21
N SER A 24 9.06 8.48 3.69
CA SER A 24 10.14 8.28 4.68
C SER A 24 11.54 8.63 4.16
N ALA A 25 11.72 8.75 2.84
CA ALA A 25 12.96 9.23 2.24
C ALA A 25 13.25 10.70 2.55
N PHE A 26 12.23 11.51 2.88
CA PHE A 26 12.33 12.93 3.20
C PHE A 26 12.17 13.21 4.70
N ALA A 27 11.93 12.20 5.54
CA ALA A 27 11.69 12.38 6.97
C ALA A 27 12.83 13.09 7.72
N CYS A 28 14.09 12.95 7.28
CA CYS A 28 15.23 13.67 7.85
C CYS A 28 15.41 15.11 7.30
N HIS A 29 14.65 15.46 6.25
CA HIS A 29 14.75 16.75 5.54
C HIS A 29 13.51 17.63 5.74
N ILE A 30 12.37 17.03 6.05
CA ILE A 30 11.09 17.71 6.23
C ILE A 30 10.51 17.24 7.56
N ALA A 31 10.45 18.14 8.53
CA ALA A 31 9.84 17.82 9.82
C ALA A 31 8.32 17.71 9.67
N ARG A 32 7.71 16.82 10.45
CA ARG A 32 6.24 16.65 10.44
C ARG A 32 5.49 17.92 10.84
N ALA A 33 6.10 18.74 11.69
CA ALA A 33 5.57 20.04 12.09
C ALA A 33 5.44 21.03 10.91
N ASP A 34 6.25 20.86 9.86
CA ASP A 34 6.25 21.74 8.69
C ASP A 34 5.24 21.32 7.62
N TRP A 35 4.67 20.11 7.72
CA TRP A 35 3.71 19.59 6.74
C TRP A 35 2.54 20.53 6.43
N PRO A 36 1.92 21.24 7.41
CA PRO A 36 0.85 22.20 7.11
C PRO A 36 1.27 23.38 6.23
N LEU A 37 2.57 23.66 6.12
CA LEU A 37 3.12 24.77 5.35
C LEU A 37 3.49 24.36 3.92
N ILE A 38 3.43 23.08 3.60
CA ILE A 38 3.86 22.53 2.32
C ILE A 38 2.64 22.34 1.41
N GLU A 39 2.79 22.73 0.13
CA GLU A 39 1.77 22.48 -0.90
C GLU A 39 1.43 20.99 -0.94
N CYS A 40 0.16 20.66 -0.74
CA CYS A 40 -0.34 19.31 -0.84
C CYS A 40 -1.02 19.11 -2.20
N ARG A 41 -0.63 18.06 -2.92
CA ARG A 41 -1.09 17.69 -4.25
C ARG A 41 -1.89 16.39 -4.27
N VAL A 42 -2.07 15.77 -3.11
CA VAL A 42 -2.76 14.47 -2.97
C VAL A 42 -4.14 14.46 -3.61
N GLU A 43 -4.98 15.50 -3.42
CA GLU A 43 -6.35 15.53 -3.97
C GLU A 43 -6.34 15.43 -5.49
N ARG A 44 -5.55 16.27 -6.17
CA ARG A 44 -5.41 16.25 -7.63
C ARG A 44 -4.94 14.87 -8.13
N ASN A 45 -4.01 14.24 -7.41
CA ASN A 45 -3.50 12.94 -7.79
C ASN A 45 -4.54 11.82 -7.55
N ILE A 46 -5.31 11.91 -6.47
CA ILE A 46 -6.42 10.98 -6.20
C ILE A 46 -7.49 11.10 -7.28
N GLU A 47 -7.89 12.30 -7.70
CA GLU A 47 -8.85 12.47 -8.82
C GLU A 47 -8.39 11.76 -10.10
N ARG A 48 -7.11 11.88 -10.44
CA ARG A 48 -6.54 11.19 -11.62
C ARG A 48 -6.54 9.67 -11.45
N ILE A 49 -6.25 9.19 -10.24
CA ILE A 49 -6.31 7.76 -9.92
C ILE A 49 -7.74 7.24 -10.02
N LEU A 50 -8.72 7.93 -9.42
CA LEU A 50 -10.13 7.57 -9.49
C LEU A 50 -10.61 7.52 -10.95
N ALA A 51 -10.24 8.49 -11.78
CA ALA A 51 -10.56 8.48 -13.21
C ALA A 51 -9.93 7.27 -13.94
N LEU A 52 -8.67 6.93 -13.66
CA LEU A 52 -8.00 5.76 -14.22
C LEU A 52 -8.68 4.45 -13.80
N LEU A 53 -9.08 4.33 -12.53
CA LEU A 53 -9.77 3.15 -11.99
C LEU A 53 -11.19 3.01 -12.55
N ALA A 54 -11.93 4.11 -12.63
CA ALA A 54 -13.28 4.16 -13.19
C ALA A 54 -13.28 3.76 -14.67
N ALA A 55 -12.35 4.28 -15.46
CA ALA A 55 -12.19 3.90 -16.87
C ALA A 55 -11.89 2.41 -17.08
N ALA A 56 -11.30 1.76 -16.07
CA ALA A 56 -10.99 0.33 -16.08
C ALA A 56 -12.04 -0.55 -15.36
N GLY A 57 -13.07 0.04 -14.73
CA GLY A 57 -14.05 -0.68 -13.92
C GLY A 57 -13.43 -1.39 -12.70
N ILE A 58 -12.40 -0.79 -12.09
CA ILE A 58 -11.65 -1.39 -10.98
C ILE A 58 -12.05 -0.74 -9.65
N HIS A 59 -12.34 -1.56 -8.64
CA HIS A 59 -12.36 -1.11 -7.25
C HIS A 59 -11.04 -1.49 -6.57
N ALA A 60 -10.39 -0.55 -5.90
CA ALA A 60 -9.09 -0.73 -5.25
C ALA A 60 -9.17 -0.44 -3.74
N THR A 61 -8.08 -0.63 -3.01
CA THR A 61 -7.95 -0.30 -1.59
C THR A 61 -7.02 0.89 -1.39
N PHE A 62 -7.47 1.89 -0.62
CA PHE A 62 -6.75 3.12 -0.34
C PHE A 62 -6.32 3.12 1.13
N PHE A 63 -5.06 2.77 1.40
CA PHE A 63 -4.46 2.91 2.72
C PHE A 63 -4.15 4.37 2.97
N THR A 64 -4.94 5.03 3.82
CA THR A 64 -4.95 6.49 3.94
C THR A 64 -4.36 6.95 5.26
N LEU A 65 -3.47 7.95 5.19
CA LEU A 65 -2.96 8.62 6.38
C LEU A 65 -4.08 9.45 7.05
N GLY A 66 -4.23 9.31 8.36
CA GLY A 66 -5.16 10.14 9.14
C GLY A 66 -4.90 11.64 8.97
N TRP A 67 -3.64 12.07 8.90
CA TRP A 67 -3.28 13.49 8.66
C TRP A 67 -3.84 14.01 7.32
N ILE A 68 -3.82 13.18 6.28
CA ILE A 68 -4.37 13.53 4.96
C ILE A 68 -5.90 13.52 5.03
N ALA A 69 -6.50 12.52 5.67
CA ALA A 69 -7.95 12.40 5.80
C ALA A 69 -8.58 13.59 6.54
N GLU A 70 -7.96 14.04 7.64
CA GLU A 70 -8.42 15.20 8.41
C GLU A 70 -8.47 16.48 7.57
N ARG A 71 -7.48 16.67 6.67
CA ARG A 71 -7.42 17.85 5.78
C ARG A 71 -8.32 17.77 4.58
N TYR A 72 -8.49 16.58 4.03
CA TYR A 72 -9.22 16.36 2.79
C TYR A 72 -10.36 15.35 2.98
N PRO A 73 -11.32 15.62 3.88
CA PRO A 73 -12.39 14.68 4.18
C PRO A 73 -13.31 14.45 2.98
N ALA A 74 -13.46 15.43 2.09
CA ALA A 74 -14.22 15.29 0.84
C ALA A 74 -13.56 14.31 -0.14
N MET A 75 -12.22 14.32 -0.22
CA MET A 75 -11.46 13.35 -1.02
C MET A 75 -11.66 11.92 -0.49
N VAL A 76 -11.62 11.74 0.84
CA VAL A 76 -11.86 10.43 1.46
C VAL A 76 -13.28 9.92 1.20
N ARG A 77 -14.29 10.77 1.35
CA ARG A 77 -15.68 10.41 1.01
C ARG A 77 -15.80 10.00 -0.46
N ARG A 78 -15.16 10.74 -1.37
CA ARG A 78 -15.18 10.41 -2.80
C ARG A 78 -14.55 9.06 -3.12
N ILE A 79 -13.45 8.69 -2.46
CA ILE A 79 -12.85 7.35 -2.59
C ILE A 79 -13.90 6.26 -2.29
N VAL A 80 -14.62 6.41 -1.18
CA VAL A 80 -15.63 5.44 -0.73
C VAL A 80 -16.88 5.46 -1.62
N GLU A 81 -17.37 6.63 -2.00
CA GLU A 81 -18.51 6.80 -2.93
C GLU A 81 -18.26 6.14 -4.29
N ASN A 82 -16.99 6.07 -4.73
CA ASN A 82 -16.57 5.34 -5.94
C ASN A 82 -16.39 3.82 -5.72
N GLY A 83 -16.84 3.28 -4.57
CA GLY A 83 -16.84 1.86 -4.28
C GLY A 83 -15.48 1.28 -3.90
N HIS A 84 -14.49 2.11 -3.56
CA HIS A 84 -13.16 1.70 -3.14
C HIS A 84 -13.05 1.48 -1.63
N GLU A 85 -12.17 0.57 -1.21
CA GLU A 85 -11.94 0.28 0.22
C GLU A 85 -11.11 1.38 0.82
N LEU A 86 -11.55 1.89 1.96
CA LEU A 86 -10.75 2.75 2.81
C LEU A 86 -10.08 1.88 3.88
N ALA A 87 -8.75 1.93 3.92
CA ALA A 87 -7.92 1.26 4.90
C ALA A 87 -7.02 2.27 5.61
N SER A 88 -6.49 1.94 6.78
CA SER A 88 -5.64 2.82 7.58
C SER A 88 -4.17 2.71 7.19
N HIS A 89 -3.49 3.84 7.07
CA HIS A 89 -2.03 3.92 6.94
C HIS A 89 -1.36 4.52 8.20
N GLY A 90 -2.07 4.51 9.33
CA GLY A 90 -1.71 5.25 10.54
C GLY A 90 -1.97 6.75 10.40
N TYR A 91 -1.65 7.54 11.42
CA TYR A 91 -1.93 8.98 11.38
C TYR A 91 -0.85 9.79 10.66
N GLY A 92 0.40 9.69 11.14
CA GLY A 92 1.48 10.63 10.80
C GLY A 92 2.71 10.01 10.13
N HIS A 93 2.51 8.97 9.30
CA HIS A 93 3.56 8.23 8.57
C HIS A 93 4.75 7.76 9.44
N GLN A 94 4.50 7.42 10.70
CA GLN A 94 5.57 6.95 11.58
C GLN A 94 5.84 5.46 11.33
N ARG A 95 7.12 5.09 11.32
CA ARG A 95 7.49 3.68 11.29
C ARG A 95 7.15 3.03 12.62
N VAL A 96 6.54 1.85 12.55
CA VAL A 96 6.18 1.05 13.73
C VAL A 96 7.43 0.64 14.52
N SER A 97 8.55 0.40 13.81
CA SER A 97 9.87 0.14 14.41
C SER A 97 10.43 1.32 15.24
N SER A 98 9.82 2.49 15.15
CA SER A 98 10.20 3.73 15.84
C SER A 98 9.12 4.20 16.82
N GLN A 99 8.24 3.29 17.24
CA GLN A 99 7.17 3.53 18.20
C GLN A 99 7.25 2.49 19.32
N SER A 100 6.91 2.89 20.54
CA SER A 100 6.53 1.98 21.60
C SER A 100 5.17 1.35 21.31
N MET A 101 4.86 0.24 22.00
CA MET A 101 3.56 -0.43 21.89
C MET A 101 2.39 0.52 22.19
N ALA A 102 2.54 1.36 23.23
CA ALA A 102 1.51 2.31 23.64
C ALA A 102 1.32 3.45 22.63
N GLU A 103 2.41 3.93 22.02
CA GLU A 103 2.32 4.94 20.95
C GLU A 103 1.63 4.37 19.71
N PHE A 104 2.01 3.16 19.30
CA PHE A 104 1.39 2.49 18.15
C PHE A 104 -0.09 2.21 18.40
N ALA A 105 -0.46 1.70 19.58
CA ALA A 105 -1.86 1.46 19.93
C ALA A 105 -2.70 2.73 19.83
N ARG A 106 -2.21 3.85 20.38
CA ARG A 106 -2.90 5.15 20.25
C ARG A 106 -3.03 5.60 18.80
N ASP A 107 -1.96 5.49 18.01
CA ASP A 107 -1.96 5.92 16.60
C ASP A 107 -2.98 5.13 15.77
N VAL A 108 -2.98 3.80 15.88
CA VAL A 108 -3.85 2.96 15.04
C VAL A 108 -5.32 3.01 15.46
N THR A 109 -5.61 3.15 16.76
CA THR A 109 -6.98 3.37 17.25
C THR A 109 -7.49 4.72 16.78
N PHE A 110 -6.74 5.80 17.01
CA PHE A 110 -7.14 7.14 16.59
C PHE A 110 -7.31 7.25 15.07
N SER A 111 -6.37 6.72 14.29
CA SER A 111 -6.45 6.72 12.83
C SER A 111 -7.67 5.95 12.31
N LYS A 112 -8.00 4.81 12.92
CA LYS A 112 -9.20 4.03 12.58
C LYS A 112 -10.47 4.85 12.84
N GLU A 113 -10.64 5.35 14.05
CA GLU A 113 -11.81 6.13 14.46
C GLU A 113 -12.02 7.36 13.57
N LEU A 114 -10.94 8.10 13.28
CA LEU A 114 -10.98 9.27 12.39
C LEU A 114 -11.46 8.91 10.98
N LEU A 115 -10.88 7.86 10.38
CA LEU A 115 -11.23 7.41 9.03
C LEU A 115 -12.67 6.90 8.96
N GLU A 116 -13.11 6.14 9.96
CA GLU A 116 -14.49 5.65 10.07
C GLU A 116 -15.48 6.82 10.24
N GLN A 117 -15.16 7.80 11.07
CA GLN A 117 -15.98 9.00 11.25
C GLN A 117 -16.12 9.82 9.96
N ILE A 118 -15.05 9.99 9.20
CA ILE A 118 -15.07 10.78 7.95
C ILE A 118 -15.84 10.05 6.85
N SER A 119 -15.68 8.74 6.76
CA SER A 119 -16.17 7.93 5.64
C SER A 119 -17.53 7.27 5.87
N GLY A 120 -17.94 7.10 7.14
CA GLY A 120 -19.10 6.30 7.52
C GLY A 120 -18.95 4.80 7.25
N CYS A 121 -17.75 4.32 6.92
CA CYS A 121 -17.46 2.92 6.62
C CYS A 121 -16.49 2.35 7.64
N GLU A 122 -16.66 1.06 7.97
CA GLU A 122 -15.71 0.34 8.82
C GLU A 122 -14.34 0.19 8.13
N VAL A 123 -13.27 0.45 8.88
CA VAL A 123 -11.88 0.35 8.41
C VAL A 123 -11.30 -0.99 8.86
N LEU A 124 -11.21 -1.95 7.94
CA LEU A 124 -10.81 -3.33 8.24
C LEU A 124 -9.31 -3.57 8.11
N GLY A 125 -8.63 -2.78 7.28
CA GLY A 125 -7.24 -2.99 6.89
C GLY A 125 -6.28 -1.98 7.46
N TYR A 126 -5.05 -2.43 7.74
CA TYR A 126 -3.93 -1.56 8.08
C TYR A 126 -2.69 -1.86 7.22
N ARG A 127 -1.92 -0.83 6.87
CA ARG A 127 -0.58 -0.97 6.30
C ARG A 127 0.38 -0.07 7.04
N ALA A 128 1.49 -0.62 7.54
CA ALA A 128 2.52 0.17 8.20
C ALA A 128 3.31 1.03 7.20
N PRO A 129 3.56 2.32 7.50
CA PRO A 129 4.51 3.14 6.76
C PRO A 129 5.87 2.44 6.59
N SER A 130 6.42 2.47 5.38
CA SER A 130 7.66 1.75 5.03
C SER A 130 7.64 0.23 5.24
N PHE A 131 6.48 -0.44 5.33
CA PHE A 131 6.40 -1.88 5.66
C PHE A 131 7.19 -2.22 6.94
N SER A 132 7.02 -1.39 7.97
CA SER A 132 7.88 -1.36 9.16
C SER A 132 7.51 -2.37 10.25
N ILE A 133 6.70 -3.39 9.92
CA ILE A 133 6.46 -4.56 10.77
C ILE A 133 7.35 -5.71 10.27
N GLY A 134 8.05 -6.36 11.19
CA GLY A 134 8.93 -7.50 10.94
C GLY A 134 9.19 -8.32 12.20
N ALA A 135 10.18 -9.21 12.14
CA ALA A 135 10.44 -10.21 13.18
C ALA A 135 10.63 -9.62 14.59
N ALA A 136 11.18 -8.40 14.70
CA ALA A 136 11.49 -7.75 15.97
C ALA A 136 10.27 -7.05 16.63
N ASN A 137 9.16 -6.88 15.91
CA ASN A 137 8.00 -6.13 16.39
C ASN A 137 6.66 -6.75 15.97
N LEU A 138 6.57 -8.08 15.94
CA LEU A 138 5.31 -8.79 15.64
C LEU A 138 4.20 -8.51 16.67
N TRP A 139 4.51 -7.97 17.85
CA TRP A 139 3.53 -7.45 18.81
C TRP A 139 2.60 -6.39 18.18
N ALA A 140 3.04 -5.72 17.11
CA ALA A 140 2.23 -4.74 16.39
C ALA A 140 0.99 -5.40 15.76
N LEU A 141 1.10 -6.65 15.30
CA LEU A 141 -0.03 -7.39 14.73
C LEU A 141 -1.11 -7.67 15.79
N ASP A 142 -0.71 -7.97 17.03
CA ASP A 142 -1.66 -8.15 18.14
C ASP A 142 -2.32 -6.83 18.53
N THR A 143 -1.56 -5.73 18.45
CA THR A 143 -2.08 -4.38 18.70
C THR A 143 -3.12 -3.98 17.65
N LEU A 144 -2.90 -4.32 16.38
CA LEU A 144 -3.88 -4.12 15.31
C LEU A 144 -5.15 -4.94 15.55
N LEU A 145 -5.02 -6.21 15.95
CA LEU A 145 -6.17 -7.04 16.29
C LEU A 145 -6.97 -6.42 17.45
N ALA A 146 -6.30 -5.97 18.51
CA ALA A 146 -6.95 -5.33 19.66
C ALA A 146 -7.67 -4.02 19.31
N ALA A 147 -7.15 -3.27 18.33
CA ALA A 147 -7.79 -2.08 17.78
C ALA A 147 -8.92 -2.38 16.78
N GLY A 148 -9.23 -3.66 16.52
CA GLY A 148 -10.35 -4.08 15.66
C GLY A 148 -10.02 -4.18 14.17
N TYR A 149 -8.75 -4.16 13.77
CA TYR A 149 -8.37 -4.45 12.39
C TYR A 149 -8.48 -5.95 12.10
N ARG A 150 -8.94 -6.29 10.89
CA ARG A 150 -9.11 -7.68 10.43
C ARG A 150 -7.93 -8.19 9.63
N TYR A 151 -7.21 -7.31 8.95
CA TYR A 151 -5.99 -7.66 8.23
C TYR A 151 -4.93 -6.57 8.30
N SER A 152 -3.69 -6.99 8.10
CA SER A 152 -2.51 -6.14 7.92
C SER A 152 -1.84 -6.46 6.58
N SER A 153 -1.30 -5.45 5.90
CA SER A 153 -0.47 -5.60 4.70
C SER A 153 0.84 -4.85 4.89
N SER A 154 1.57 -5.23 5.93
CA SER A 154 2.68 -4.45 6.50
C SER A 154 4.02 -5.15 6.42
N ILE A 155 4.06 -6.45 6.12
CA ILE A 155 5.27 -7.24 5.98
C ILE A 155 5.64 -7.34 4.49
N TYR A 156 6.90 -7.03 4.17
CA TYR A 156 7.43 -7.24 2.82
C TYR A 156 8.49 -8.37 2.82
N PRO A 157 8.23 -9.53 2.22
CA PRO A 157 9.15 -10.67 2.24
C PRO A 157 10.40 -10.52 1.35
N ILE A 158 11.14 -9.41 1.45
CA ILE A 158 12.37 -9.15 0.70
C ILE A 158 13.50 -8.75 1.64
N ARG A 159 14.74 -8.74 1.12
CA ARG A 159 15.88 -8.11 1.80
C ARG A 159 16.03 -6.69 1.30
N HIS A 160 15.92 -5.70 2.18
CA HIS A 160 16.05 -4.28 1.85
C HIS A 160 16.67 -3.49 3.00
N ASP A 161 17.25 -2.32 2.71
CA ASP A 161 18.07 -1.53 3.66
C ASP A 161 17.28 -0.98 4.86
N HIS A 162 15.98 -0.74 4.69
CA HIS A 162 15.14 -0.03 5.67
C HIS A 162 13.95 -0.85 6.18
N TYR A 163 13.65 -1.98 5.54
CA TYR A 163 12.49 -2.80 5.81
C TYR A 163 12.69 -4.19 5.23
N GLY A 164 11.72 -5.06 5.48
CA GLY A 164 11.62 -6.36 4.85
C GLY A 164 12.03 -7.50 5.77
N MET A 165 11.39 -8.64 5.55
CA MET A 165 11.52 -9.85 6.34
C MET A 165 11.66 -11.04 5.40
N PRO A 166 12.88 -11.34 4.90
CA PRO A 166 13.10 -12.33 3.83
C PRO A 166 12.52 -13.73 4.10
N ASP A 167 12.43 -14.08 5.38
CA ASP A 167 11.97 -15.39 5.87
C ASP A 167 10.46 -15.41 6.16
N ALA A 168 9.75 -14.28 6.01
CA ALA A 168 8.31 -14.24 6.14
C ALA A 168 7.61 -15.05 5.03
N PRO A 169 6.40 -15.58 5.30
CA PRO A 169 5.53 -16.12 4.27
C PRO A 169 5.32 -15.13 3.13
N ARG A 170 5.26 -15.62 1.89
CA ARG A 170 5.03 -14.79 0.69
C ARG A 170 3.56 -14.40 0.48
N PHE A 171 2.65 -15.15 1.09
CA PHE A 171 1.21 -15.08 0.88
C PHE A 171 0.50 -14.99 2.22
N ALA A 172 -0.84 -14.92 2.16
CA ALA A 172 -1.72 -14.85 3.33
C ALA A 172 -1.28 -15.81 4.45
N SER A 173 -1.09 -15.26 5.65
CA SER A 173 -0.65 -16.02 6.81
C SER A 173 -1.11 -15.36 8.10
N TYR A 174 -0.99 -16.08 9.21
CA TYR A 174 -1.26 -15.57 10.54
C TYR A 174 0.02 -15.65 11.38
N PRO A 175 0.89 -14.62 11.36
CA PRO A 175 2.21 -14.70 11.99
C PRO A 175 2.19 -15.00 13.49
N ASN A 176 1.15 -14.54 14.20
CA ASN A 176 0.96 -14.75 15.63
C ASN A 176 -0.05 -15.88 15.95
N GLY A 177 -0.27 -16.79 14.98
CA GLY A 177 -1.15 -17.96 15.13
C GLY A 177 -2.59 -17.70 14.64
N ALA A 178 -3.37 -18.77 14.50
CA ALA A 178 -4.64 -18.79 13.76
C ALA A 178 -5.76 -17.85 14.27
N ARG A 179 -5.65 -17.33 15.49
CA ARG A 179 -6.57 -16.33 16.06
C ARG A 179 -6.06 -14.89 15.94
N GLY A 180 -4.88 -14.71 15.34
CA GLY A 180 -4.26 -13.41 15.11
C GLY A 180 -4.89 -12.65 13.93
N VAL A 181 -4.35 -11.45 13.67
CA VAL A 181 -4.68 -10.69 12.46
C VAL A 181 -4.17 -11.42 11.21
N LEU A 182 -4.94 -11.36 10.12
CA LEU A 182 -4.51 -11.86 8.82
C LEU A 182 -3.42 -10.96 8.25
N GLU A 183 -2.22 -11.47 8.02
CA GLU A 183 -1.16 -10.74 7.32
C GLU A 183 -1.19 -11.06 5.82
N LEU A 184 -1.17 -10.02 5.00
CA LEU A 184 -1.24 -10.03 3.53
C LEU A 184 0.03 -9.36 2.96
N PRO A 185 1.12 -10.12 2.81
CA PRO A 185 2.42 -9.55 2.46
C PRO A 185 2.46 -8.98 1.04
N ILE A 186 3.24 -7.93 0.82
CA ILE A 186 3.43 -7.35 -0.52
C ILE A 186 4.04 -8.39 -1.47
N SER A 187 3.55 -8.40 -2.70
CA SER A 187 3.91 -9.42 -3.67
C SER A 187 5.40 -9.52 -3.94
N THR A 188 5.85 -10.78 -3.96
CA THR A 188 7.18 -11.19 -4.32
C THR A 188 7.12 -12.34 -5.31
N VAL A 189 8.19 -12.53 -6.08
CA VAL A 189 8.43 -13.73 -6.87
C VAL A 189 9.66 -14.44 -6.31
N ARG A 190 9.53 -15.71 -5.94
CA ARG A 190 10.69 -16.53 -5.55
C ARG A 190 11.40 -17.02 -6.81
N LEU A 191 12.65 -16.61 -6.99
CA LEU A 191 13.59 -17.20 -7.94
C LEU A 191 14.80 -17.72 -7.16
N TRP A 192 15.12 -19.00 -7.39
CA TRP A 192 16.05 -19.75 -6.55
C TRP A 192 15.72 -19.60 -5.05
N ARG A 193 16.68 -19.21 -4.23
CA ARG A 193 16.50 -19.00 -2.78
C ARG A 193 16.16 -17.55 -2.41
N ARG A 194 15.83 -16.66 -3.36
CA ARG A 194 15.59 -15.24 -3.10
C ARG A 194 14.19 -14.78 -3.53
N ASN A 195 13.59 -13.93 -2.71
CA ASN A 195 12.36 -13.23 -3.04
C ASN A 195 12.70 -11.92 -3.76
N LEU A 196 12.18 -11.78 -4.98
CA LEU A 196 12.28 -10.57 -5.77
C LEU A 196 11.02 -9.71 -5.58
N PRO A 197 11.17 -8.39 -5.45
CA PRO A 197 10.05 -7.48 -5.27
C PRO A 197 9.19 -7.41 -6.54
N ALA A 198 7.89 -7.72 -6.39
CA ALA A 198 6.92 -7.74 -7.48
C ALA A 198 5.68 -6.86 -7.22
N GLY A 199 5.63 -6.17 -6.08
CA GLY A 199 4.44 -5.50 -5.58
C GLY A 199 4.28 -4.03 -5.94
N GLY A 200 5.12 -3.44 -6.80
CA GLY A 200 4.96 -2.03 -7.21
C GLY A 200 6.04 -1.08 -6.67
N GLY A 201 5.63 0.16 -6.39
CA GLY A 201 6.49 1.25 -5.91
C GLY A 201 7.77 1.48 -6.72
N GLY A 202 8.88 1.77 -6.03
CA GLY A 202 10.16 2.10 -6.66
C GLY A 202 10.70 1.03 -7.62
N TYR A 203 10.42 -0.26 -7.38
CA TYR A 203 10.85 -1.34 -8.27
C TYR A 203 10.07 -1.35 -9.59
N PHE A 204 8.79 -1.00 -9.57
CA PHE A 204 7.98 -0.88 -10.79
C PHE A 204 8.40 0.32 -11.65
N ARG A 205 8.87 1.40 -11.03
CA ARG A 205 9.47 2.53 -11.76
C ARG A 205 10.84 2.21 -12.33
N LEU A 206 11.65 1.44 -11.60
CA LEU A 206 12.98 1.02 -12.03
C LEU A 206 12.94 0.03 -13.20
N LEU A 207 12.13 -1.03 -13.09
CA LEU A 207 12.11 -2.13 -14.05
C LEU A 207 11.30 -1.78 -15.31
N PRO A 208 11.59 -2.40 -16.47
CA PRO A 208 10.69 -2.37 -17.62
C PRO A 208 9.35 -3.02 -17.29
N TYR A 209 8.24 -2.48 -17.81
CA TYR A 209 6.89 -2.99 -17.55
C TYR A 209 6.72 -4.49 -17.85
N ALA A 210 7.39 -4.99 -18.89
CA ALA A 210 7.37 -6.41 -19.26
C ALA A 210 7.81 -7.33 -18.11
N VAL A 211 8.76 -6.88 -17.26
CA VAL A 211 9.23 -7.63 -16.10
C VAL A 211 8.16 -7.66 -15.01
N SER A 212 7.55 -6.53 -14.70
CA SER A 212 6.45 -6.45 -13.72
C SER A 212 5.25 -7.29 -14.14
N ARG A 213 4.91 -7.25 -15.43
CA ARG A 213 3.88 -8.11 -16.02
C ARG A 213 4.24 -9.59 -15.90
N TRP A 214 5.49 -9.95 -16.17
CA TRP A 214 5.95 -11.33 -16.00
C TRP A 214 5.86 -11.79 -14.54
N PHE A 215 6.24 -10.94 -13.58
CA PHE A 215 6.13 -11.27 -12.15
C PHE A 215 4.69 -11.56 -11.73
N LEU A 216 3.74 -10.68 -12.04
CA LEU A 216 2.34 -10.89 -11.69
C LEU A 216 1.73 -12.10 -12.39
N ARG A 217 2.05 -12.33 -13.67
CA ARG A 217 1.65 -13.55 -14.37
C ARG A 217 2.18 -14.80 -13.68
N ARG A 218 3.45 -14.79 -13.25
CA ARG A 218 4.03 -15.92 -12.51
C ARG A 218 3.32 -16.15 -11.18
N ILE A 219 2.99 -15.11 -10.42
CA ILE A 219 2.21 -15.25 -9.18
C ILE A 219 0.84 -15.89 -9.47
N ASN A 220 0.13 -15.43 -10.51
CA ASN A 220 -1.18 -15.97 -10.84
C ASN A 220 -1.12 -17.40 -11.41
N SER A 221 -0.25 -17.67 -12.38
CA SER A 221 -0.28 -18.93 -13.12
C SER A 221 0.58 -20.04 -12.50
N HIS A 222 1.70 -19.69 -11.86
CA HIS A 222 2.61 -20.67 -11.27
C HIS A 222 2.33 -20.88 -9.79
N ASP A 223 2.14 -19.79 -9.03
CA ASP A 223 1.87 -19.91 -7.59
C ASP A 223 0.37 -20.13 -7.30
N GLY A 224 -0.52 -19.81 -8.25
CA GLY A 224 -1.97 -19.95 -8.08
C GLY A 224 -2.56 -18.96 -7.07
N GLN A 225 -1.87 -17.84 -6.84
CA GLN A 225 -2.20 -16.86 -5.80
C GLN A 225 -2.59 -15.50 -6.39
N ALA A 226 -3.34 -14.71 -5.62
CA ALA A 226 -3.57 -13.30 -5.90
C ALA A 226 -2.30 -12.48 -5.57
N GLY A 227 -1.91 -11.61 -6.50
CA GLY A 227 -0.90 -10.59 -6.26
C GLY A 227 -1.48 -9.36 -5.56
N ILE A 228 -0.64 -8.64 -4.82
CA ILE A 228 -0.92 -7.38 -4.16
C ILE A 228 0.05 -6.36 -4.74
N PHE A 229 -0.48 -5.38 -5.46
CA PHE A 229 0.26 -4.29 -6.07
C PHE A 229 -0.05 -2.98 -5.37
N TYR A 230 0.96 -2.16 -5.08
CA TYR A 230 0.83 -0.86 -4.47
C TYR A 230 1.57 0.23 -5.25
N PHE A 231 1.04 1.44 -5.17
CA PHE A 231 1.73 2.67 -5.57
C PHE A 231 1.17 3.84 -4.76
N HIS A 232 1.82 5.00 -4.83
CA HIS A 232 1.40 6.20 -4.11
C HIS A 232 0.86 7.27 -5.09
N PRO A 233 -0.02 8.18 -4.64
CA PRO A 233 -0.52 9.29 -5.45
C PRO A 233 0.59 10.16 -6.05
N TRP A 234 1.64 10.46 -5.28
CA TRP A 234 2.77 11.25 -5.77
C TRP A 234 3.56 10.57 -6.91
N GLU A 235 3.43 9.25 -7.11
CA GLU A 235 4.14 8.55 -8.18
C GLU A 235 3.62 8.89 -9.59
N ILE A 236 2.39 9.39 -9.70
CA ILE A 236 1.81 9.84 -10.97
C ILE A 236 1.96 11.36 -11.18
N ASP A 237 2.62 12.08 -10.27
CA ASP A 237 2.92 13.51 -10.40
C ASP A 237 4.40 13.75 -10.74
N PRO A 238 4.81 13.73 -12.01
CA PRO A 238 6.18 14.05 -12.39
C PRO A 238 6.57 15.51 -12.10
N GLY A 239 5.58 16.39 -11.89
CA GLY A 239 5.76 17.81 -11.62
C GLY A 239 5.86 18.17 -10.14
N GLN A 240 5.86 17.19 -9.24
CA GLN A 240 5.96 17.41 -7.80
C GLN A 240 7.21 18.22 -7.41
N PRO A 241 7.13 19.07 -6.36
CA PRO A 241 8.26 19.86 -5.89
C PRO A 241 9.47 18.98 -5.53
N ARG A 242 10.68 19.55 -5.68
CA ARG A 242 11.94 18.87 -5.42
C ARG A 242 12.67 19.54 -4.26
N PRO A 243 12.58 19.00 -3.02
CA PRO A 243 13.28 19.56 -1.88
C PRO A 243 14.78 19.71 -2.13
N ALA A 244 15.36 20.79 -1.65
CA ALA A 244 16.80 21.02 -1.69
C ALA A 244 17.53 20.09 -0.69
N GLY A 245 18.84 19.89 -0.88
CA GLY A 245 19.68 19.13 0.05
C GLY A 245 19.52 17.60 0.04
N LEU A 246 18.72 17.06 -0.89
CA LEU A 246 18.57 15.60 -1.03
C LEU A 246 19.81 14.94 -1.64
N GLY A 247 20.30 13.89 -1.00
CA GLY A 247 21.38 13.06 -1.54
C GLY A 247 21.04 12.42 -2.89
N ALA A 248 22.06 12.19 -3.74
CA ALA A 248 21.87 11.68 -5.10
C ALA A 248 21.10 10.36 -5.16
N ARG A 249 21.34 9.45 -4.20
CA ARG A 249 20.63 8.16 -4.08
C ARG A 249 19.13 8.34 -3.82
N THR A 250 18.77 9.25 -2.92
CA THR A 250 17.37 9.56 -2.58
C THR A 250 16.67 10.20 -3.77
N ARG A 251 17.31 11.18 -4.42
CA ARG A 251 16.78 11.81 -5.64
C ARG A 251 16.55 10.78 -6.75
N PHE A 252 17.53 9.91 -6.99
CA PHE A 252 17.39 8.86 -8.00
C PHE A 252 16.19 7.96 -7.69
N ARG A 253 16.12 7.35 -6.50
CA ARG A 253 15.02 6.42 -6.14
C ARG A 253 13.63 7.09 -6.19
N HIS A 254 13.54 8.34 -5.76
CA HIS A 254 12.27 9.04 -5.67
C HIS A 254 11.76 9.52 -7.04
N TYR A 255 12.62 10.10 -7.89
CA TYR A 255 12.19 10.72 -9.16
C TYR A 255 12.36 9.85 -10.40
N LEU A 256 12.97 8.66 -10.29
CA LEU A 256 13.20 7.78 -11.43
C LEU A 256 11.88 7.43 -12.15
N ASN A 257 11.83 7.73 -13.44
CA ASN A 257 10.76 7.32 -14.37
C ASN A 257 9.32 7.71 -13.97
N LEU A 258 9.12 8.75 -13.14
CA LEU A 258 7.77 9.22 -12.75
C LEU A 258 6.87 9.51 -13.96
N GLN A 259 7.42 10.12 -15.01
CA GLN A 259 6.71 10.42 -16.26
C GLN A 259 6.17 9.19 -17.00
N ARG A 260 6.66 7.99 -16.67
CA ARG A 260 6.21 6.72 -17.26
C ARG A 260 5.17 6.01 -16.39
N MET A 261 4.96 6.45 -15.15
CA MET A 261 4.19 5.72 -14.15
C MET A 261 2.72 5.54 -14.57
N GLU A 262 2.05 6.64 -14.91
CA GLU A 262 0.64 6.63 -15.29
C GLU A 262 0.35 5.75 -16.51
N GLY A 263 1.19 5.84 -17.56
CA GLY A 263 1.06 4.97 -18.74
C GLY A 263 1.27 3.49 -18.43
N ARG A 264 2.20 3.16 -17.52
CA ARG A 264 2.43 1.79 -17.07
C ARG A 264 1.29 1.26 -16.19
N LEU A 265 0.71 2.10 -15.33
CA LEU A 265 -0.50 1.77 -14.58
C LEU A 265 -1.69 1.51 -15.53
N GLY A 266 -1.83 2.31 -16.58
CA GLY A 266 -2.83 2.07 -17.63
C GLY A 266 -2.65 0.72 -18.34
N ALA A 267 -1.41 0.28 -18.59
CA ALA A 267 -1.16 -1.06 -19.11
C ALA A 267 -1.49 -2.15 -18.07
N LEU A 268 -1.12 -1.92 -16.81
CA LEU A 268 -1.32 -2.84 -15.70
C LEU A 268 -2.81 -3.12 -15.44
N THR A 269 -3.66 -2.09 -15.50
CA THR A 269 -5.11 -2.21 -15.31
C THR A 269 -5.79 -3.02 -16.42
N ARG A 270 -5.25 -3.00 -17.65
CA ARG A 270 -5.77 -3.80 -18.78
C ARG A 270 -5.29 -5.25 -18.75
N ASP A 271 -4.04 -5.48 -18.36
CA ASP A 271 -3.39 -6.79 -18.45
C ASP A 271 -3.82 -7.78 -17.36
N PHE A 272 -4.45 -7.30 -16.27
CA PHE A 272 -4.82 -8.13 -15.11
C PHE A 272 -6.21 -7.78 -14.58
N ARG A 273 -6.79 -8.69 -13.79
CA ARG A 273 -8.02 -8.43 -13.04
C ARG A 273 -7.67 -7.90 -11.66
N TRP A 274 -8.34 -6.83 -11.25
CA TRP A 274 -8.05 -6.12 -10.01
C TRP A 274 -9.29 -6.03 -9.11
N GLY A 275 -9.06 -5.89 -7.81
CA GLY A 275 -10.07 -5.71 -6.78
C GLY A 275 -9.49 -5.08 -5.51
N ARG A 276 -10.38 -4.83 -4.57
CA ARG A 276 -10.10 -4.39 -3.19
C ARG A 276 -9.74 -5.60 -2.31
N MET A 277 -8.87 -5.36 -1.33
CA MET A 277 -8.27 -6.35 -0.44
C MET A 277 -9.32 -7.06 0.40
N ASP A 278 -10.24 -6.32 1.02
CA ASP A 278 -11.36 -6.85 1.81
C ASP A 278 -12.10 -7.99 1.09
N ARG A 279 -12.55 -7.76 -0.14
CA ARG A 279 -13.33 -8.74 -0.92
C ARG A 279 -12.50 -9.94 -1.37
N ILE A 280 -11.22 -9.72 -1.68
CA ILE A 280 -10.34 -10.79 -2.18
C ILE A 280 -9.93 -11.73 -1.04
N PHE A 281 -9.63 -11.19 0.14
CA PHE A 281 -8.97 -11.95 1.21
C PHE A 281 -9.86 -12.21 2.44
N LEU A 282 -10.87 -11.39 2.70
CA LEU A 282 -11.85 -11.63 3.78
C LEU A 282 -13.16 -12.25 3.29
N GLY A 283 -13.39 -12.22 1.98
CA GLY A 283 -14.65 -12.61 1.34
C GLY A 283 -15.66 -11.47 1.34
N THR A 284 -16.76 -11.67 0.61
CA THR A 284 -17.96 -10.84 0.75
C THR A 284 -18.70 -11.30 2.01
N ALA A 285 -18.87 -10.39 2.97
CA ALA A 285 -19.89 -10.56 4.01
C ALA A 285 -21.28 -10.64 3.38
#